data_AF-A0A9D1LJU7-F1
#
_entry.id   AF-A0A9D1LJU7-F1
#
_cell.length_a   1.000
_cell.length_b   1.000
_cell.length_c   1.000
_cell.angle_alpha   90.00
_cell.angle_beta   90.00
_cell.angle_gamma   90.00
#
_symmetry.space_group_name_H-M   'P 1'
#
loop_
_entity.id
_entity.type
_entity.pdbx_description
1 polymer ?
#
loop_
_entity_poly.entity_id
_entity_poly.type
_entity_poly.pdbx_seq_one_letter_code
_entity_poly.pdbx_strand_id
1 'polypeptide(L)'
;MTSVTLSDGMETIPAAAFALCTELREIFLPDSLRVIGESAFAGDVSLGAMVLPDSLELVEAGAFELCSSLSFYGHAGTYAQQYANSNGFPFLVIADGLPFMDVAPSGVYYTEAVQYVYGEGLMTGMNPTTFAPAENLSRAHFATILYRMAGSPSVAGMDNPFEDNQSGAFYYDAAIWCNNAGILTGYYNPDGSFTGRFGPSDNITREQLATMLYRYADYIGADTSARTSLDGFGDGAAVSSFAVEALEWAAAEGIVSGRLTTPPTIAPQDNASRADTAVMIQRFLV
;
A
#
# COMPACT_ATOMS: atom_id res chain seq x y z
N MET A 1 16.94 8.85 20.98
CA MET A 1 16.38 9.05 19.63
C MET A 1 16.15 7.65 19.07
N THR A 2 14.93 7.28 18.69
CA THR A 2 14.59 5.90 18.30
C THR A 2 14.37 5.72 16.81
N SER A 3 13.96 6.77 16.11
CA SER A 3 13.81 6.78 14.66
C SER A 3 14.32 8.10 14.06
N VAL A 4 14.79 8.04 12.82
CA VAL A 4 15.27 9.20 12.05
C VAL A 4 14.75 9.10 10.62
N THR A 5 14.22 10.21 10.11
CA THR A 5 13.95 10.39 8.68
C THR A 5 14.93 11.45 8.16
N LEU A 6 15.72 11.08 7.17
CA LEU A 6 16.64 12.02 6.52
C LEU A 6 15.89 12.84 5.46
N SER A 7 16.41 14.02 5.15
CA SER A 7 15.81 14.90 4.16
C SER A 7 15.95 14.34 2.74
N ASP A 8 14.89 14.47 1.95
CA ASP A 8 14.93 14.20 0.51
C ASP A 8 16.07 14.99 -0.17
N GLY A 9 16.74 14.35 -1.13
CA GLY A 9 17.86 14.94 -1.86
C GLY A 9 19.20 14.95 -1.12
N MET A 10 19.27 14.45 0.12
CA MET A 10 20.57 14.25 0.78
C MET A 10 21.39 13.18 0.06
N GLU A 11 22.60 13.53 -0.34
CA GLU A 11 23.51 12.64 -1.08
C GLU A 11 24.60 12.01 -0.20
N THR A 12 24.84 12.53 1.01
CA THR A 12 25.91 12.06 1.90
C THR A 12 25.49 12.10 3.36
N ILE A 13 25.73 10.98 4.06
CA ILE A 13 25.74 10.93 5.52
C ILE A 13 27.18 11.18 5.97
N PRO A 14 27.46 12.24 6.75
CA PRO A 14 28.81 12.55 7.19
C PRO A 14 29.42 11.47 8.10
N ALA A 15 30.75 11.51 8.22
CA ALA A 15 31.48 10.66 9.15
C ALA A 15 30.95 10.82 10.59
N ALA A 16 30.81 9.68 11.27
CA ALA A 16 30.31 9.54 12.64
C ALA A 16 28.96 10.22 12.95
N ALA A 17 28.13 10.55 11.94
CA ALA A 17 26.90 11.32 12.13
C ALA A 17 25.91 10.70 13.14
N PHE A 18 25.82 9.37 13.18
CA PHE A 18 24.98 8.59 14.07
C PHE A 18 25.76 7.66 14.98
N ALA A 19 27.10 7.74 15.02
CA ALA A 19 27.91 6.82 15.82
C ALA A 19 27.46 6.79 17.29
N LEU A 20 27.38 5.58 17.84
CA LEU A 20 26.96 5.28 19.22
C LEU A 20 25.53 5.71 19.55
N CYS A 21 24.65 5.83 18.56
CA CYS A 21 23.22 5.99 18.76
C CYS A 21 22.57 4.65 19.16
N THR A 22 22.93 4.13 20.34
CA THR A 22 22.55 2.79 20.82
C THR A 22 21.04 2.55 20.96
N GLU A 23 20.22 3.59 20.87
CA GLU A 23 18.75 3.51 20.93
C GLU A 23 18.07 3.69 19.57
N LEU A 24 18.83 4.00 18.51
CA LEU A 24 18.31 4.14 17.16
C LEU A 24 17.87 2.76 16.64
N ARG A 25 16.59 2.62 16.31
CA ARG A 25 15.98 1.37 15.85
C ARG A 25 15.62 1.39 14.38
N GLU A 26 15.41 2.59 13.84
CA GLU A 26 14.92 2.79 12.48
C GLU A 26 15.52 4.06 11.90
N ILE A 27 15.99 3.97 10.66
CA ILE A 27 16.38 5.15 9.88
C ILE A 27 15.92 4.97 8.44
N PHE A 28 15.29 6.02 7.90
CA PHE A 28 14.87 6.08 6.52
C PHE A 28 15.88 6.87 5.70
N LEU A 29 16.56 6.17 4.80
CA LEU A 29 17.53 6.74 3.87
C LEU A 29 16.78 7.29 2.63
N PRO A 30 17.19 8.44 2.09
CA PRO A 30 16.59 8.98 0.87
C PRO A 30 17.13 8.24 -0.36
N ASP A 31 16.31 8.14 -1.39
CA ASP A 31 16.67 7.50 -2.66
C ASP A 31 17.85 8.18 -3.38
N SER A 32 18.20 9.40 -2.98
CA SER A 32 19.34 10.17 -3.50
C SER A 32 20.68 9.86 -2.83
N LEU A 33 20.71 9.06 -1.75
CA LEU A 33 21.91 8.88 -0.94
C LEU A 33 22.99 8.10 -1.69
N ARG A 34 24.16 8.72 -1.86
CA ARG A 34 25.31 8.12 -2.56
C ARG A 34 26.42 7.69 -1.62
N VAL A 35 26.62 8.38 -0.49
CA VAL A 35 27.78 8.13 0.38
C VAL A 35 27.38 8.00 1.83
N ILE A 36 27.87 6.93 2.49
CA ILE A 36 27.84 6.77 3.94
C ILE A 36 29.27 6.91 4.45
N GLY A 37 29.50 7.97 5.24
CA GLY A 37 30.83 8.34 5.70
C GLY A 37 31.42 7.43 6.77
N GLU A 38 32.72 7.64 7.05
CA GLU A 38 33.50 6.83 7.99
C GLU A 38 32.80 6.72 9.35
N SER A 39 32.63 5.50 9.85
CA SER A 39 31.99 5.22 11.15
C SER A 39 30.60 5.83 11.35
N ALA A 40 29.87 6.18 10.28
CA ALA A 40 28.60 6.92 10.36
C ALA A 40 27.57 6.31 11.32
N PHE A 41 27.48 4.98 11.42
CA PHE A 41 26.57 4.22 12.28
C PHE A 41 27.33 3.29 13.25
N ALA A 42 28.62 3.55 13.51
CA ALA A 42 29.43 2.67 14.33
C ALA A 42 28.87 2.55 15.76
N GLY A 43 28.59 1.33 16.20
CA GLY A 43 28.03 1.04 17.53
C GLY A 43 26.53 1.25 17.67
N ASP A 44 25.78 1.35 16.58
CA ASP A 44 24.32 1.46 16.60
C ASP A 44 23.66 0.09 16.82
N VAL A 45 23.84 -0.44 18.03
CA VAL A 45 23.48 -1.83 18.39
C VAL A 45 21.99 -2.15 18.37
N SER A 46 21.11 -1.14 18.41
CA SER A 46 19.65 -1.31 18.34
C SER A 46 19.09 -1.29 16.92
N LEU A 47 19.91 -0.95 15.92
CA LEU A 47 19.48 -0.88 14.54
C LEU A 47 19.44 -2.29 13.94
N GLY A 48 18.22 -2.83 13.80
CA GLY A 48 18.03 -4.22 13.36
C GLY A 48 17.95 -4.39 11.85
N ALA A 49 17.40 -3.39 11.14
CA ALA A 49 17.25 -3.43 9.70
C ALA A 49 17.41 -2.05 9.08
N MET A 50 17.89 -2.02 7.84
CA MET A 50 18.00 -0.80 7.04
C MET A 50 17.79 -1.12 5.57
N VAL A 51 16.96 -0.33 4.88
CA VAL A 51 16.88 -0.35 3.42
C VAL A 51 17.98 0.55 2.87
N LEU A 52 18.87 -0.02 2.05
CA LEU A 52 19.91 0.72 1.35
C LEU A 52 19.39 1.13 -0.04
N PRO A 53 19.53 2.41 -0.44
CA PRO A 53 19.03 2.86 -1.72
C PRO A 53 19.92 2.38 -2.88
N ASP A 54 19.32 2.22 -4.06
CA ASP A 54 20.02 1.74 -5.26
C ASP A 54 21.11 2.71 -5.75
N SER A 55 20.97 3.98 -5.39
CA SER A 55 21.92 5.06 -5.71
C SER A 55 23.18 5.03 -4.84
N LEU A 56 23.27 4.13 -3.85
CA LEU A 56 24.40 4.07 -2.93
C LEU A 56 25.69 3.72 -3.67
N GLU A 57 26.63 4.65 -3.61
CA GLU A 57 27.96 4.73 -4.21
C GLU A 57 29.08 4.03 -3.44
N LEU A 58 29.10 4.39 -2.17
CA LEU A 58 30.24 4.25 -1.29
C LEU A 58 29.78 4.15 0.16
N VAL A 59 30.28 3.13 0.84
CA VAL A 59 30.27 3.04 2.29
C VAL A 59 31.72 3.05 2.75
N GLU A 60 32.08 4.08 3.52
CA GLU A 60 33.44 4.26 4.03
C GLU A 60 33.76 3.32 5.21
N ALA A 61 35.04 3.28 5.59
CA ALA A 61 35.55 2.35 6.58
C ALA A 61 34.79 2.46 7.92
N GLY A 62 34.50 1.31 8.51
CA GLY A 62 33.87 1.23 9.84
C GLY A 62 32.45 1.78 9.92
N ALA A 63 31.81 2.18 8.80
CA ALA A 63 30.49 2.82 8.82
C ALA A 63 29.44 2.07 9.64
N PHE A 64 29.51 0.74 9.69
CA PHE A 64 28.62 -0.13 10.46
C PHE A 64 29.39 -1.03 11.45
N GLU A 65 30.54 -0.55 11.96
CA GLU A 65 31.31 -1.30 12.96
C GLU A 65 30.47 -1.53 14.21
N LEU A 66 30.59 -2.71 14.84
CA LEU A 66 29.82 -3.11 16.03
C LEU A 66 28.28 -3.20 15.83
N CYS A 67 27.77 -3.15 14.60
CA CYS A 67 26.35 -3.37 14.27
C CYS A 67 26.03 -4.85 14.01
N SER A 68 26.30 -5.73 14.99
CA SER A 68 26.25 -7.20 14.79
C SER A 68 24.87 -7.80 14.47
N SER A 69 23.79 -7.05 14.71
CA SER A 69 22.40 -7.50 14.51
C SER A 69 21.75 -6.91 13.25
N LEU A 70 22.48 -6.07 12.52
CA LEU A 70 21.95 -5.32 11.38
C LEU A 70 21.81 -6.21 10.14
N SER A 71 20.62 -6.19 9.56
CA SER A 71 20.34 -6.77 8.24
C SER A 71 20.06 -5.66 7.22
N PHE A 72 20.58 -5.80 6.02
CA PHE A 72 20.28 -4.89 4.91
C PHE A 72 19.17 -5.43 4.04
N TYR A 73 18.37 -4.50 3.53
CA TYR A 73 17.36 -4.72 2.50
C TYR A 73 17.71 -3.83 1.31
N GLY A 74 17.37 -4.28 0.10
CA GLY A 74 17.57 -3.49 -1.11
C GLY A 74 17.40 -4.32 -2.37
N HIS A 75 17.55 -3.70 -3.53
CA HIS A 75 17.39 -4.41 -4.80
C HIS A 75 18.64 -5.22 -5.16
N ALA A 76 18.41 -6.31 -5.90
CA ALA A 76 19.47 -7.17 -6.37
C ALA A 76 20.37 -6.47 -7.40
N GLY A 77 21.65 -6.83 -7.44
CA GLY A 77 22.63 -6.29 -8.40
C GLY A 77 23.22 -4.93 -8.04
N THR A 78 22.78 -4.31 -6.94
CA THR A 78 23.24 -2.99 -6.48
C THR A 78 24.62 -3.04 -5.82
N TYR A 79 25.27 -1.88 -5.70
CA TYR A 79 26.46 -1.73 -4.85
C TYR A 79 26.17 -2.08 -3.39
N ALA A 80 24.99 -1.70 -2.89
CA ALA A 80 24.52 -2.05 -1.54
C ALA A 80 24.58 -3.56 -1.27
N GLN A 81 24.11 -4.38 -2.20
CA GLN A 81 24.20 -5.84 -2.10
C GLN A 81 25.66 -6.32 -2.07
N GLN A 82 26.52 -5.76 -2.91
CA GLN A 82 27.95 -6.13 -2.97
C GLN A 82 28.66 -5.78 -1.66
N TYR A 83 28.38 -4.59 -1.11
CA TYR A 83 28.91 -4.14 0.17
C TYR A 83 28.49 -5.06 1.31
N ALA A 84 27.19 -5.38 1.41
CA ALA A 84 26.66 -6.26 2.45
C ALA A 84 27.34 -7.63 2.41
N ASN A 85 27.42 -8.24 1.22
CA ASN A 85 28.06 -9.54 1.02
C ASN A 85 29.56 -9.53 1.38
N SER A 86 30.28 -8.48 0.97
CA SER A 86 31.73 -8.37 1.21
C SER A 86 32.07 -8.17 2.69
N ASN A 87 31.15 -7.60 3.47
CA ASN A 87 31.34 -7.31 4.89
C ASN A 87 30.56 -8.26 5.82
N GLY A 88 29.93 -9.31 5.27
CA GLY A 88 29.26 -10.35 6.05
C GLY A 88 27.91 -9.93 6.67
N PHE A 89 27.27 -8.88 6.15
CA PHE A 89 25.92 -8.51 6.56
C PHE A 89 24.87 -9.34 5.82
N PRO A 90 23.80 -9.82 6.49
CA PRO A 90 22.65 -10.38 5.81
C PRO A 90 22.04 -9.36 4.84
N PHE A 91 21.71 -9.79 3.62
CA PHE A 91 21.05 -8.96 2.63
C PHE A 91 19.78 -9.64 2.12
N LEU A 92 18.63 -9.00 2.31
CA LEU A 92 17.33 -9.47 1.85
C LEU A 92 16.90 -8.64 0.63
N VAL A 93 16.67 -9.33 -0.48
CA VAL A 93 16.19 -8.70 -1.72
C VAL A 93 14.72 -8.32 -1.55
N ILE A 94 14.40 -7.07 -1.85
CA ILE A 94 13.01 -6.57 -1.95
C ILE A 94 12.56 -6.57 -3.41
N ALA A 95 11.25 -6.50 -3.64
CA ALA A 95 10.68 -6.47 -4.98
C ALA A 95 11.12 -5.23 -5.78
N ASP A 96 11.45 -5.43 -7.06
CA ASP A 96 11.94 -4.37 -7.95
C ASP A 96 11.03 -3.14 -7.96
N GLY A 97 11.62 -1.95 -7.84
CA GLY A 97 10.89 -0.68 -7.88
C GLY A 97 10.07 -0.40 -6.63
N LEU A 98 10.22 -1.16 -5.55
CA LEU A 98 9.53 -0.97 -4.28
C LEU A 98 10.51 -0.78 -3.13
N PRO A 99 10.29 0.19 -2.22
CA PRO A 99 11.13 0.35 -1.03
C PRO A 99 10.71 -0.56 0.13
N PHE A 100 9.78 -1.50 -0.09
CA PHE A 100 9.07 -2.20 0.98
C PHE A 100 9.74 -3.53 1.37
N MET A 101 10.16 -3.61 2.64
CA MET A 101 10.81 -4.79 3.24
C MET A 101 9.87 -5.99 3.39
N ASP A 102 8.57 -5.73 3.47
CA ASP A 102 7.53 -6.73 3.71
C ASP A 102 6.77 -7.14 2.44
N VAL A 103 7.24 -6.68 1.27
CA VAL A 103 6.77 -7.15 -0.03
C VAL A 103 7.76 -8.17 -0.57
N ALA A 104 7.30 -9.41 -0.70
CA ALA A 104 8.12 -10.47 -1.26
C ALA A 104 8.52 -10.14 -2.72
N PRO A 105 9.68 -10.60 -3.19
CA PRO A 105 10.07 -10.53 -4.60
C PRO A 105 9.05 -11.17 -5.56
N SER A 106 9.29 -11.04 -6.86
CA SER A 106 8.40 -11.55 -7.92
C SER A 106 7.96 -13.01 -7.72
N GLY A 107 6.75 -13.34 -8.15
CA GLY A 107 6.20 -14.70 -8.08
C GLY A 107 5.27 -14.98 -6.89
N VAL A 108 5.03 -13.98 -6.03
CA VAL A 108 3.91 -13.98 -5.09
C VAL A 108 2.72 -13.28 -5.75
N TYR A 109 1.50 -13.80 -5.58
CA TYR A 109 0.30 -13.40 -6.35
C TYR A 109 -0.03 -11.90 -6.37
N TYR A 110 0.51 -11.12 -5.43
CA TYR A 110 0.25 -9.69 -5.31
C TYR A 110 1.45 -8.80 -5.66
N THR A 111 2.66 -9.36 -5.84
CA THR A 111 3.88 -8.54 -5.94
C THR A 111 3.80 -7.58 -7.14
N GLU A 112 3.46 -8.11 -8.31
CA GLU A 112 3.35 -7.33 -9.54
C GLU A 112 2.20 -6.31 -9.46
N ALA A 113 1.14 -6.63 -8.72
CA ALA A 113 0.05 -5.70 -8.49
C ALA A 113 0.46 -4.55 -7.56
N VAL A 114 1.22 -4.84 -6.49
CA VAL A 114 1.77 -3.81 -5.59
C VAL A 114 2.75 -2.90 -6.34
N GLN A 115 3.63 -3.47 -7.17
CA GLN A 115 4.52 -2.70 -8.05
C GLN A 115 3.73 -1.73 -8.93
N TYR A 116 2.66 -2.22 -9.57
CA TYR A 116 1.82 -1.40 -10.43
C TYR A 116 1.14 -0.26 -9.67
N VAL A 117 0.38 -0.55 -8.61
CA VAL A 117 -0.37 0.49 -7.88
C VAL A 117 0.53 1.48 -7.16
N TYR A 118 1.74 1.08 -6.77
CA TYR A 118 2.74 1.99 -6.20
C TYR A 118 3.37 2.87 -7.28
N GLY A 119 3.78 2.29 -8.41
CA GLY A 119 4.38 3.02 -9.53
C GLY A 119 3.44 4.05 -10.15
N GLU A 120 2.13 3.74 -10.20
CA GLU A 120 1.08 4.67 -10.64
C GLU A 120 0.66 5.68 -9.54
N GLY A 121 1.26 5.61 -8.35
CA GLY A 121 0.95 6.49 -7.22
C GLY A 121 -0.45 6.29 -6.63
N LEU A 122 -1.15 5.20 -6.96
CA LEU A 122 -2.50 4.90 -6.49
C LEU A 122 -2.50 4.46 -5.01
N MET A 123 -1.55 3.60 -4.65
CA MET A 123 -1.33 3.13 -3.28
C MET A 123 0.08 3.50 -2.80
N THR A 124 0.19 3.91 -1.54
CA THR A 124 1.46 4.22 -0.87
C THR A 124 1.71 3.24 0.28
N GLY A 125 2.93 3.19 0.80
CA GLY A 125 3.25 2.43 2.01
C GLY A 125 2.55 2.96 3.26
N MET A 126 2.52 2.14 4.32
CA MET A 126 2.10 2.55 5.67
C MET A 126 3.18 3.39 6.36
N ASN A 127 4.42 3.16 5.97
CA ASN A 127 5.60 4.00 6.23
C ASN A 127 6.55 3.86 5.00
N PRO A 128 7.71 4.55 4.98
CA PRO A 128 8.60 4.52 3.81
C PRO A 128 9.08 3.13 3.39
N THR A 129 9.14 2.14 4.30
CA THR A 129 9.70 0.80 4.02
C THR A 129 8.73 -0.35 4.29
N THR A 130 7.46 -0.07 4.59
CA THR A 130 6.44 -1.09 4.89
C THR A 130 5.18 -0.83 4.08
N PHE A 131 4.77 -1.81 3.27
CA PHE A 131 3.50 -1.77 2.53
C PHE A 131 2.34 -2.35 3.33
N ALA A 132 2.58 -3.32 4.21
CA ALA A 132 1.62 -4.11 4.97
C ALA A 132 0.61 -4.88 4.10
N PRO A 133 1.04 -5.83 3.25
CA PRO A 133 0.16 -6.51 2.29
C PRO A 133 -1.01 -7.26 2.92
N ALA A 134 -0.83 -7.79 4.13
CA ALA A 134 -1.86 -8.54 4.85
C ALA A 134 -2.80 -7.66 5.69
N GLU A 135 -2.50 -6.38 5.87
CA GLU A 135 -3.33 -5.46 6.66
C GLU A 135 -4.67 -5.22 5.95
N ASN A 136 -5.75 -5.13 6.73
CA ASN A 136 -7.06 -4.82 6.18
C ASN A 136 -7.11 -3.39 5.67
N LEU A 137 -7.74 -3.19 4.52
CA LEU A 137 -7.89 -1.87 3.93
C LEU A 137 -9.07 -1.14 4.57
N SER A 138 -8.82 0.08 5.02
CA SER A 138 -9.89 0.96 5.53
C SER A 138 -10.62 1.70 4.40
N ARG A 139 -11.85 2.14 4.68
CA ARG A 139 -12.67 2.97 3.78
C ARG A 139 -11.93 4.22 3.30
N ALA A 140 -11.21 4.90 4.20
CA ALA A 140 -10.43 6.09 3.86
C ALA A 140 -9.33 5.80 2.82
N HIS A 141 -8.60 4.70 3.00
CA HIS A 141 -7.57 4.30 2.03
C HIS A 141 -8.20 3.97 0.68
N PHE A 142 -9.31 3.25 0.66
CA PHE A 142 -9.97 2.90 -0.60
C PHE A 142 -10.55 4.11 -1.34
N ALA A 143 -11.19 5.04 -0.62
CA ALA A 143 -11.64 6.31 -1.21
C ALA A 143 -10.47 7.08 -1.84
N THR A 144 -9.32 7.11 -1.15
CA THR A 144 -8.11 7.78 -1.63
C THR A 144 -7.56 7.11 -2.90
N ILE A 145 -7.62 5.79 -3.00
CA ILE A 145 -7.23 5.04 -4.22
C ILE A 145 -8.12 5.44 -5.39
N LEU A 146 -9.45 5.39 -5.22
CA LEU A 146 -10.41 5.77 -6.26
C LEU A 146 -10.25 7.23 -6.71
N TYR A 147 -10.03 8.13 -5.76
CA TYR A 147 -9.77 9.55 -6.02
C TYR A 147 -8.50 9.76 -6.85
N ARG A 148 -7.42 9.03 -6.54
CA ARG A 148 -6.17 9.06 -7.32
C ARG A 148 -6.36 8.47 -8.71
N MET A 149 -7.11 7.37 -8.84
CA MET A 149 -7.47 6.80 -10.15
C MET A 149 -8.22 7.81 -11.02
N ALA A 150 -9.06 8.67 -10.41
CA ALA A 150 -9.75 9.77 -11.12
C ALA A 150 -8.86 11.00 -11.39
N GLY A 151 -7.57 10.96 -11.06
CA GLY A 151 -6.64 12.08 -11.25
C GLY A 151 -6.73 13.16 -10.16
N SER A 152 -7.27 12.84 -8.98
CA SER A 152 -7.42 13.75 -7.83
C SER A 152 -8.16 15.07 -8.17
N PRO A 153 -9.40 14.99 -8.71
CA PRO A 153 -10.16 16.15 -9.14
C PRO A 153 -10.49 17.12 -8.00
N SER A 154 -10.52 18.42 -8.28
CA SER A 154 -10.84 19.43 -7.26
C SER A 154 -12.22 19.23 -6.64
N VAL A 155 -12.29 19.35 -5.31
CA VAL A 155 -13.55 19.34 -4.53
C VAL A 155 -14.07 20.73 -4.17
N ALA A 156 -13.53 21.78 -4.79
CA ALA A 156 -13.94 23.15 -4.50
C ALA A 156 -15.44 23.35 -4.81
N GLY A 157 -16.19 23.81 -3.80
CA GLY A 157 -17.63 24.04 -3.91
C GLY A 157 -18.51 22.80 -3.70
N MET A 158 -17.92 21.64 -3.40
CA MET A 158 -18.65 20.46 -2.96
C MET A 158 -18.89 20.50 -1.44
N ASP A 159 -20.07 20.06 -1.01
CA ASP A 159 -20.37 19.94 0.41
C ASP A 159 -19.65 18.71 1.00
N ASN A 160 -19.10 18.86 2.22
CA ASN A 160 -18.65 17.75 3.03
C ASN A 160 -19.80 17.31 3.96
N PRO A 161 -20.49 16.18 3.66
CA PRO A 161 -21.62 15.74 4.46
C PRO A 161 -21.18 14.97 5.72
N PHE A 162 -19.88 14.72 5.90
CA PHE A 162 -19.37 13.80 6.92
C PHE A 162 -18.78 14.54 8.11
N GLU A 163 -19.34 14.32 9.29
CA GLU A 163 -18.88 14.89 10.56
C GLU A 163 -17.51 14.33 10.98
N ASP A 164 -17.22 13.08 10.61
CA ASP A 164 -15.96 12.39 10.88
C ASP A 164 -14.92 12.55 9.75
N ASN A 165 -15.17 13.43 8.78
CA ASN A 165 -14.21 13.81 7.74
C ASN A 165 -13.61 15.18 8.03
N GLN A 166 -12.49 15.20 8.75
CA GLN A 166 -11.86 16.43 9.24
C GLN A 166 -10.85 17.01 8.23
N SER A 167 -10.83 18.34 8.11
CA SER A 167 -9.85 19.05 7.28
C SER A 167 -8.42 18.67 7.69
N GLY A 168 -7.58 18.38 6.70
CA GLY A 168 -6.19 17.95 6.90
C GLY A 168 -6.01 16.42 6.99
N ALA A 169 -7.09 15.64 7.06
CA ALA A 169 -7.00 14.20 6.89
C ALA A 169 -6.56 13.85 5.45
N PHE A 170 -5.73 12.83 5.28
CA PHE A 170 -5.20 12.44 3.96
C PHE A 170 -6.30 12.03 2.96
N TYR A 171 -7.47 11.65 3.47
CA TYR A 171 -8.63 11.21 2.70
C TYR A 171 -9.70 12.31 2.56
N TYR A 172 -9.44 13.53 3.04
CA TYR A 172 -10.46 14.58 3.16
C TYR A 172 -11.17 14.87 1.83
N ASP A 173 -10.39 15.21 0.80
CA ASP A 173 -10.91 15.47 -0.54
C ASP A 173 -11.49 14.19 -1.16
N ALA A 174 -10.83 13.06 -0.96
CA ALA A 174 -11.25 11.78 -1.52
C ALA A 174 -12.65 11.36 -1.04
N ALA A 175 -12.95 11.55 0.25
CA ALA A 175 -14.27 11.26 0.82
C ALA A 175 -15.35 12.17 0.23
N ILE A 176 -15.08 13.48 0.14
CA ILE A 176 -16.01 14.47 -0.45
C ILE A 176 -16.30 14.12 -1.90
N TRP A 177 -15.24 13.90 -2.68
CA TRP A 177 -15.35 13.59 -4.09
C TRP A 177 -16.11 12.28 -4.32
N CYS A 178 -15.73 11.18 -3.65
CA CYS A 178 -16.39 9.89 -3.84
C CYS A 178 -17.89 9.94 -3.51
N ASN A 179 -18.28 10.74 -2.51
CA ASN A 179 -19.68 10.93 -2.16
C ASN A 179 -20.44 11.70 -3.24
N ASN A 180 -19.87 12.82 -3.72
CA ASN A 180 -20.50 13.62 -4.77
C ASN A 180 -20.58 12.86 -6.11
N ALA A 181 -19.62 11.98 -6.39
CA ALA A 181 -19.61 11.10 -7.55
C ALA A 181 -20.54 9.87 -7.41
N GLY A 182 -21.13 9.64 -6.23
CA GLY A 182 -22.01 8.48 -5.99
C GLY A 182 -21.29 7.13 -5.88
N ILE A 183 -19.96 7.15 -5.77
CA ILE A 183 -19.12 5.93 -5.75
C ILE A 183 -19.11 5.32 -4.34
N LEU A 184 -18.90 6.16 -3.33
CA LEU A 184 -18.84 5.78 -1.92
C LEU A 184 -19.71 6.74 -1.10
N THR A 185 -20.73 6.20 -0.44
CA THR A 185 -21.68 6.95 0.39
C THR A 185 -21.37 6.76 1.88
N GLY A 186 -21.85 7.65 2.75
CA GLY A 186 -21.79 7.41 4.18
C GLY A 186 -22.84 6.42 4.69
N TYR A 187 -22.93 6.30 6.01
CA TYR A 187 -23.83 5.37 6.68
C TYR A 187 -25.23 5.94 6.86
N TYR A 188 -26.23 5.06 6.83
CA TYR A 188 -27.63 5.39 7.05
C TYR A 188 -28.17 4.55 8.20
N ASN A 189 -29.06 5.15 8.97
CA ASN A 189 -29.82 4.44 9.99
C ASN A 189 -30.86 3.50 9.34
N PRO A 190 -31.37 2.50 10.05
CA PRO A 190 -32.41 1.60 9.54
C PRO A 190 -33.70 2.30 9.08
N ASP A 191 -33.97 3.51 9.57
CA ASP A 191 -35.10 4.35 9.15
C ASP A 191 -34.82 5.15 7.87
N GLY A 192 -33.64 4.99 7.26
CA GLY A 192 -33.20 5.69 6.06
C GLY A 192 -32.62 7.08 6.29
N SER A 193 -32.55 7.57 7.53
CA SER A 193 -31.90 8.85 7.83
C SER A 193 -30.38 8.74 7.69
N PHE A 194 -29.76 9.78 7.12
CA PHE A 194 -28.31 9.84 6.97
C PHE A 194 -27.64 10.10 8.32
N THR A 195 -26.59 9.35 8.63
CA THR A 195 -25.92 9.42 9.94
C THR A 195 -24.91 10.56 10.05
N GLY A 196 -24.52 11.19 8.93
CA GLY A 196 -23.38 12.11 8.91
C GLY A 196 -22.02 11.41 9.00
N ARG A 197 -21.95 10.07 8.95
CA ARG A 197 -20.70 9.31 9.17
C ARG A 197 -20.15 8.69 7.88
N PHE A 198 -18.85 8.87 7.64
CA PHE A 198 -18.07 8.22 6.59
C PHE A 198 -17.44 6.89 7.04
N GLY A 199 -16.96 6.82 8.29
CA GLY A 199 -16.28 5.67 8.87
C GLY A 199 -14.87 5.44 8.31
N PRO A 200 -13.94 6.40 8.42
CA PRO A 200 -12.64 6.36 7.73
C PRO A 200 -11.76 5.17 8.11
N SER A 201 -11.86 4.71 9.36
CA SER A 201 -11.09 3.58 9.90
C SER A 201 -11.80 2.24 9.76
N ASP A 202 -13.02 2.21 9.23
CA ASP A 202 -13.77 0.97 9.07
C ASP A 202 -13.12 0.15 7.95
N ASN A 203 -12.84 -1.12 8.21
CA ASN A 203 -12.37 -2.04 7.18
C ASN A 203 -13.49 -2.31 6.18
N ILE A 204 -13.13 -2.45 4.91
CA ILE A 204 -14.09 -2.81 3.85
C ILE A 204 -14.03 -4.29 3.55
N THR A 205 -15.19 -4.89 3.33
CA THR A 205 -15.27 -6.26 2.83
C THR A 205 -14.96 -6.32 1.33
N ARG A 206 -14.62 -7.52 0.85
CA ARG A 206 -14.34 -7.74 -0.58
C ARG A 206 -15.54 -7.44 -1.47
N GLU A 207 -16.76 -7.74 -1.04
CA GLU A 207 -17.98 -7.41 -1.78
C GLU A 207 -18.27 -5.90 -1.79
N GLN A 208 -17.96 -5.19 -0.70
CA GLN A 208 -18.05 -3.73 -0.67
C GLN A 208 -17.02 -3.09 -1.60
N LEU A 209 -15.79 -3.59 -1.61
CA LEU A 209 -14.73 -3.16 -2.52
C LEU A 209 -15.17 -3.32 -3.98
N ALA A 210 -15.64 -4.51 -4.37
CA ALA A 210 -16.15 -4.76 -5.72
C ALA A 210 -17.34 -3.86 -6.08
N THR A 211 -18.27 -3.64 -5.15
CA THR A 211 -19.42 -2.73 -5.34
C THR A 211 -18.96 -1.30 -5.61
N MET A 212 -17.95 -0.82 -4.91
CA MET A 212 -17.42 0.52 -5.11
C MET A 212 -16.63 0.63 -6.42
N LEU A 213 -15.91 -0.42 -6.86
CA LEU A 213 -15.29 -0.45 -8.19
C LEU A 213 -16.33 -0.46 -9.31
N TYR A 214 -17.41 -1.23 -9.15
CA TYR A 214 -18.53 -1.24 -10.10
C TYR A 214 -19.14 0.15 -10.30
N ARG A 215 -19.36 0.88 -9.19
CA ARG A 215 -19.85 2.27 -9.25
C ARG A 215 -18.83 3.22 -9.86
N TYR A 216 -17.55 3.03 -9.59
CA TYR A 216 -16.49 3.80 -10.24
C TYR A 216 -16.46 3.55 -11.75
N ALA A 217 -16.61 2.29 -12.18
CA ALA A 217 -16.69 1.91 -13.59
C ALA A 217 -17.87 2.61 -14.29
N ASP A 218 -19.05 2.59 -13.67
CA ASP A 218 -20.22 3.33 -14.17
C ASP A 218 -19.96 4.85 -14.23
N TYR A 219 -19.35 5.41 -13.18
CA TYR A 219 -19.00 6.84 -13.12
C TYR A 219 -18.08 7.28 -14.27
N ILE A 220 -17.09 6.47 -14.65
CA ILE A 220 -16.20 6.78 -15.78
C ILE A 220 -16.78 6.36 -17.14
N GLY A 221 -17.99 5.79 -17.18
CA GLY A 221 -18.64 5.33 -18.40
C GLY A 221 -18.04 4.06 -19.00
N ALA A 222 -17.41 3.21 -18.19
CA ALA A 222 -16.95 1.89 -18.61
C ALA A 222 -18.13 0.93 -18.84
N ASP A 223 -17.89 -0.15 -19.60
CA ASP A 223 -18.92 -1.18 -19.80
C ASP A 223 -19.11 -1.99 -18.50
N THR A 224 -20.29 -1.85 -17.93
CA THR A 224 -20.72 -2.53 -16.72
C THR A 224 -21.79 -3.58 -17.01
N SER A 225 -21.92 -4.08 -18.25
CA SER A 225 -22.99 -5.00 -18.65
C SER A 225 -22.64 -6.49 -18.55
N ALA A 226 -21.34 -6.85 -18.54
CA ALA A 226 -20.91 -8.24 -18.46
C ALA A 226 -21.34 -8.89 -17.15
N ARG A 227 -21.81 -10.15 -17.19
CA ARG A 227 -22.24 -10.91 -16.00
C ARG A 227 -21.82 -12.36 -16.14
N THR A 228 -21.44 -12.99 -15.04
CA THR A 228 -21.25 -14.44 -14.92
C THR A 228 -21.88 -14.94 -13.63
N SER A 229 -22.37 -16.19 -13.62
CA SER A 229 -22.91 -16.80 -12.39
C SER A 229 -21.81 -16.97 -11.34
N LEU A 230 -22.16 -16.69 -10.09
CA LEU A 230 -21.29 -16.89 -8.93
C LEU A 230 -21.37 -18.33 -8.38
N ASP A 231 -22.23 -19.19 -8.91
CA ASP A 231 -22.38 -20.60 -8.45
C ASP A 231 -21.11 -21.44 -8.69
N GLY A 232 -20.22 -20.98 -9.57
CA GLY A 232 -18.90 -21.58 -9.76
C GLY A 232 -17.96 -21.41 -8.57
N PHE A 233 -18.29 -20.51 -7.64
CA PHE A 233 -17.53 -20.28 -6.41
C PHE A 233 -18.19 -21.00 -5.23
N GLY A 234 -17.37 -21.62 -4.37
CA GLY A 234 -17.85 -22.40 -3.22
C GLY A 234 -18.67 -21.60 -2.21
N ASP A 235 -18.51 -20.29 -2.21
CA ASP A 235 -19.17 -19.34 -1.31
C ASP A 235 -19.96 -18.27 -2.07
N GLY A 236 -20.30 -18.49 -3.36
CA GLY A 236 -21.08 -17.55 -4.16
C GLY A 236 -22.44 -17.20 -3.53
N ALA A 237 -23.06 -18.16 -2.83
CA ALA A 237 -24.31 -17.95 -2.10
C ALA A 237 -24.18 -17.06 -0.84
N ALA A 238 -22.96 -16.76 -0.37
CA ALA A 238 -22.71 -15.87 0.76
C ALA A 238 -22.67 -14.39 0.37
N VAL A 239 -22.76 -14.08 -0.92
CA VAL A 239 -22.78 -12.70 -1.43
C VAL A 239 -24.05 -12.00 -0.96
N SER A 240 -23.87 -10.82 -0.37
CA SER A 240 -24.99 -9.96 0.02
C SER A 240 -25.76 -9.49 -1.21
N SER A 241 -27.09 -9.39 -1.09
CA SER A 241 -27.97 -9.04 -2.22
C SER A 241 -27.59 -7.72 -2.91
N PHE A 242 -27.08 -6.73 -2.17
CA PHE A 242 -26.65 -5.45 -2.73
C PHE A 242 -25.39 -5.55 -3.61
N ALA A 243 -24.59 -6.61 -3.44
CA ALA A 243 -23.30 -6.79 -4.09
C ALA A 243 -23.32 -7.82 -5.23
N VAL A 244 -24.42 -8.56 -5.40
CA VAL A 244 -24.54 -9.62 -6.42
C VAL A 244 -24.18 -9.07 -7.80
N GLU A 245 -24.84 -8.00 -8.24
CA GLU A 245 -24.60 -7.43 -9.57
C GLU A 245 -23.14 -7.01 -9.79
N ALA A 246 -22.56 -6.33 -8.79
CA ALA A 246 -21.18 -5.88 -8.85
C ALA A 246 -20.18 -7.05 -8.87
N LEU A 247 -20.45 -8.13 -8.12
CA LEU A 247 -19.58 -9.30 -8.11
C LEU A 247 -19.74 -10.17 -9.35
N GLU A 248 -20.94 -10.29 -9.91
CA GLU A 248 -21.15 -10.95 -11.21
C GLU A 248 -20.40 -10.23 -12.32
N TRP A 249 -20.43 -8.89 -12.32
CA TRP A 249 -19.61 -8.07 -13.23
C TRP A 249 -18.12 -8.27 -12.97
N ALA A 250 -17.67 -8.09 -11.73
CA ALA A 250 -16.25 -8.17 -11.41
C ALA A 250 -15.67 -9.57 -11.67
N ALA A 251 -16.47 -10.63 -11.53
CA ALA A 251 -16.08 -11.98 -11.90
C ALA A 251 -16.02 -12.18 -13.42
N ALA A 252 -16.96 -11.59 -14.17
CA ALA A 252 -16.97 -11.67 -15.63
C ALA A 252 -15.79 -10.94 -16.26
N GLU A 253 -15.42 -9.78 -15.70
CA GLU A 253 -14.25 -8.98 -16.12
C GLU A 253 -12.91 -9.53 -15.57
N GLY A 254 -12.94 -10.58 -14.74
CA GLY A 254 -11.73 -11.17 -14.15
C GLY A 254 -11.10 -10.35 -13.02
N ILE A 255 -11.68 -9.20 -12.65
CA ILE A 255 -11.29 -8.39 -11.48
C ILE A 255 -11.30 -9.27 -10.21
N VAL A 256 -12.34 -10.10 -10.05
CA VAL A 256 -12.47 -11.11 -9.00
C VAL A 256 -12.34 -12.51 -9.60
N SER A 257 -11.21 -13.17 -9.37
CA SER A 257 -10.96 -14.54 -9.88
C SER A 257 -11.15 -15.65 -8.82
N GLY A 258 -11.53 -15.28 -7.59
CA GLY A 258 -11.56 -16.18 -6.43
C GLY A 258 -10.16 -16.54 -5.88
N ARG A 259 -10.13 -16.99 -4.64
CA ARG A 259 -8.96 -17.55 -3.94
C ARG A 259 -8.72 -18.99 -4.40
N LEU A 260 -7.48 -19.45 -4.27
CA LEU A 260 -7.02 -20.77 -4.69
C LEU A 260 -7.52 -21.90 -3.77
N THR A 261 -8.83 -22.08 -3.70
CA THR A 261 -9.55 -23.16 -3.01
C THR A 261 -10.23 -24.08 -4.03
N THR A 262 -10.80 -25.19 -3.59
CA THR A 262 -11.52 -26.13 -4.48
C THR A 262 -12.89 -26.48 -3.88
N PRO A 263 -14.01 -25.96 -4.44
CA PRO A 263 -14.09 -24.94 -5.50
C PRO A 263 -13.49 -23.58 -5.06
N PRO A 264 -13.09 -22.70 -6.00
CA PRO A 264 -12.55 -21.38 -5.66
C PRO A 264 -13.55 -20.56 -4.86
N THR A 265 -13.08 -19.65 -4.02
CA THR A 265 -13.95 -18.82 -3.15
C THR A 265 -13.73 -17.32 -3.36
N ILE A 266 -14.80 -16.54 -3.41
CA ILE A 266 -14.73 -15.08 -3.53
C ILE A 266 -14.39 -14.43 -2.19
N ALA A 267 -14.79 -15.06 -1.08
CA ALA A 267 -14.76 -14.55 0.28
C ALA A 267 -15.45 -13.17 0.41
N PRO A 268 -16.74 -13.04 0.02
CA PRO A 268 -17.38 -11.74 -0.16
C PRO A 268 -17.44 -10.90 1.13
N GLN A 269 -17.64 -11.55 2.27
CA GLN A 269 -17.78 -10.91 3.58
C GLN A 269 -16.46 -10.76 4.35
N ASP A 270 -15.36 -11.32 3.85
CA ASP A 270 -14.04 -11.11 4.44
C ASP A 270 -13.59 -9.67 4.19
N ASN A 271 -12.84 -9.10 5.13
CA ASN A 271 -12.15 -7.83 4.90
C ASN A 271 -11.15 -7.98 3.74
N ALA A 272 -11.12 -6.98 2.86
CA ALA A 272 -10.14 -6.89 1.81
C ALA A 272 -8.79 -6.47 2.41
N SER A 273 -7.73 -7.23 2.14
CA SER A 273 -6.38 -6.82 2.48
C SER A 273 -5.86 -5.77 1.49
N ARG A 274 -4.76 -5.10 1.84
CA ARG A 274 -4.04 -4.20 0.94
C ARG A 274 -3.53 -4.91 -0.31
N ALA A 275 -3.04 -6.15 -0.17
CA ALA A 275 -2.63 -6.99 -1.32
C ALA A 275 -3.82 -7.38 -2.21
N ASP A 276 -4.92 -7.85 -1.62
CA ASP A 276 -6.14 -8.18 -2.36
C ASP A 276 -6.64 -6.96 -3.15
N THR A 277 -6.57 -5.78 -2.53
CA THR A 277 -6.97 -4.53 -3.18
C THR A 277 -6.04 -4.19 -4.35
N ALA A 278 -4.72 -4.24 -4.17
CA ALA A 278 -3.76 -3.96 -5.23
C ALA A 278 -4.03 -4.83 -6.46
N VAL A 279 -4.27 -6.13 -6.25
CA VAL A 279 -4.61 -7.09 -7.32
C VAL A 279 -5.90 -6.70 -8.04
N MET A 280 -6.97 -6.37 -7.30
CA MET A 280 -8.24 -5.98 -7.91
C MET A 280 -8.13 -4.66 -8.68
N ILE A 281 -7.37 -3.68 -8.17
CA ILE A 281 -7.14 -2.41 -8.86
C ILE A 281 -6.34 -2.60 -10.15
N GLN A 282 -5.25 -3.38 -10.11
CA GLN A 282 -4.46 -3.67 -11.31
C GLN A 282 -5.32 -4.32 -12.39
N ARG A 283 -6.10 -5.35 -12.06
CA ARG A 283 -6.97 -6.05 -13.01
C ARG A 283 -8.11 -5.19 -13.55
N PHE A 284 -8.53 -4.19 -12.78
CA PHE A 284 -9.52 -3.23 -13.26
C PHE A 284 -8.93 -2.27 -14.31
N LEU A 285 -7.63 -1.97 -14.23
CA LEU A 285 -6.97 -0.97 -15.07
C LEU A 285 -6.21 -1.56 -16.28
N VAL A 286 -5.92 -2.86 -16.29
CA VAL A 286 -5.06 -3.55 -17.27
C VAL A 286 -5.74 -4.81 -17.78
#